data_AF-A0A0J9EM28-F1
#
_entry.id   AF-A0A0J9EM28-F1
#
_cell.length_a   1.000
_cell.length_b   1.000
_cell.length_c   1.000
_cell.angle_alpha   90.00
_cell.angle_beta   90.00
_cell.angle_gamma   90.00
#
_symmetry.space_group_name_H-M   'P 1'
#
loop_
_entity.id
_entity.type
_entity.pdbx_description
1 polymer ?
#
loop_
_entity_poly.entity_id
_entity_poly.type
_entity_poly.pdbx_seq_one_letter_code
_entity_poly.pdbx_strand_id
1 'polypeptide(L)'
;MSTKAENARAYIQAAEKCLGNRFVLIGGAAMQLLGSNRTTNDVDILVSAKENISTLISVLADQPGFSNIGGGLRFGGGEAVTIDILTKL
;
A
#
# COMPACT_ATOMS: atom_id res chain seq x y z
N MET A 1 0.36 19.44 4.68
CA MET A 1 0.51 18.02 5.04
C MET A 1 -0.48 17.25 4.19
N SER A 2 -0.13 16.09 3.66
CA SER A 2 -1.08 15.24 2.93
C SER A 2 -2.03 14.53 3.89
N THR A 3 -3.27 14.35 3.46
CA THR A 3 -4.29 13.57 4.17
C THR A 3 -4.09 12.07 3.94
N LYS A 4 -4.67 11.23 4.81
CA LYS A 4 -4.66 9.77 4.58
C LYS A 4 -5.21 9.36 3.22
N ALA A 5 -6.27 10.02 2.73
CA ALA A 5 -6.87 9.70 1.44
C ALA A 5 -5.95 10.05 0.25
N GLU A 6 -5.23 11.17 0.33
CA GLU A 6 -4.21 11.51 -0.66
C GLU A 6 -3.03 10.54 -0.62
N ASN A 7 -2.58 10.17 0.59
CA ASN A 7 -1.51 9.19 0.78
C ASN A 7 -1.92 7.80 0.27
N ALA A 8 -3.16 7.35 0.48
CA ALA A 8 -3.66 6.08 -0.06
C ALA A 8 -3.68 6.08 -1.59
N ARG A 9 -4.17 7.15 -2.22
CA ARG A 9 -4.15 7.27 -3.69
C ARG A 9 -2.74 7.32 -4.26
N ALA A 10 -1.84 8.05 -3.61
CA ALA A 10 -0.44 8.13 -4.03
C ALA A 10 0.30 6.79 -3.83
N TYR A 11 -0.02 6.05 -2.76
CA TYR A 11 0.47 4.68 -2.57
C TYR A 11 0.07 3.80 -3.74
N ILE A 12 -1.19 3.82 -4.17
CA ILE A 12 -1.68 2.96 -5.25
C ILE A 12 -0.87 3.19 -6.53
N GLN A 13 -0.65 4.45 -6.91
CA GLN A 13 0.16 4.80 -8.08
C GLN A 13 1.62 4.32 -7.94
N ALA A 14 2.20 4.45 -6.74
CA ALA A 14 3.56 4.00 -6.49
C ALA A 14 3.66 2.47 -6.52
N ALA A 15 2.71 1.77 -5.91
CA ALA A 15 2.64 0.31 -5.91
C ALA A 15 2.44 -0.26 -7.31
N GLU A 16 1.55 0.32 -8.13
CA GLU A 16 1.37 -0.06 -9.53
C GLU A 16 2.66 0.08 -10.35
N LYS A 17 3.41 1.16 -10.13
CA LYS A 17 4.70 1.37 -10.80
C LYS A 17 5.75 0.33 -10.40
N CYS A 18 5.76 -0.09 -9.13
CA CYS A 18 6.82 -0.95 -8.58
C CYS A 18 6.51 -2.44 -8.68
N LEU A 19 5.23 -2.80 -8.53
CA LEU A 19 4.76 -4.18 -8.48
C LEU A 19 4.04 -4.60 -9.75
N GLY A 20 3.57 -3.65 -10.57
CA GLY A 20 2.81 -3.94 -11.78
C GLY A 20 1.59 -4.80 -11.47
N ASN A 21 1.46 -5.93 -12.18
CA ASN A 21 0.36 -6.88 -12.03
C ASN A 21 0.55 -7.94 -10.93
N ARG A 22 1.54 -7.77 -10.04
CA ARG A 22 1.87 -8.75 -8.98
C ARG A 22 0.98 -8.67 -7.75
N PHE A 23 0.07 -7.70 -7.69
CA PHE A 23 -0.83 -7.52 -6.56
C PHE A 23 -2.25 -7.18 -7.01
N VAL A 24 -3.19 -7.39 -6.10
CA VAL A 24 -4.57 -6.90 -6.20
C VAL A 24 -4.81 -5.99 -5.01
N LEU A 25 -5.27 -4.77 -5.26
CA LEU A 25 -5.74 -3.86 -4.21
C LEU A 25 -7.08 -4.35 -3.66
N ILE A 26 -7.19 -4.46 -2.34
CA ILE A 26 -8.45 -4.85 -1.67
C ILE A 26 -8.79 -3.85 -0.55
N GLY A 27 -9.88 -4.11 0.17
CA GLY A 27 -10.26 -3.33 1.35
C GLY A 27 -10.75 -1.90 1.05
N GLY A 28 -10.61 -1.02 2.04
CA GLY A 28 -11.13 0.35 1.99
C GLY A 28 -10.47 1.22 0.91
N ALA A 29 -9.16 1.04 0.72
CA ALA A 29 -8.38 1.74 -0.30
C ALA A 29 -8.85 1.40 -1.73
N ALA A 30 -9.22 0.14 -2.00
CA ALA A 30 -9.80 -0.25 -3.29
C ALA A 30 -11.09 0.49 -3.60
N MET A 31 -11.96 0.68 -2.58
CA MET A 31 -13.22 1.40 -2.75
C MET A 31 -13.01 2.89 -3.06
N GLN A 32 -11.87 3.49 -2.66
CA GLN A 32 -11.56 4.89 -3.02
C GLN A 32 -11.33 5.05 -4.52
N LEU A 33 -10.78 4.04 -5.20
CA LEU A 33 -10.66 4.05 -6.67
C LEU A 33 -12.04 4.00 -7.36
N LEU A 34 -13.05 3.51 -6.66
CA LEU A 34 -14.44 3.44 -7.13
C LEU A 34 -15.27 4.66 -6.74
N GLY A 35 -14.63 5.73 -6.25
CA GLY A 35 -15.30 6.99 -5.89
C GLY A 35 -15.84 7.05 -4.46
N SER A 36 -15.48 6.11 -3.58
CA SER A 36 -15.82 6.20 -2.16
C SER A 36 -15.09 7.36 -1.48
N ASN A 37 -15.83 8.16 -0.70
CA ASN A 37 -15.29 9.24 0.13
C ASN A 37 -14.95 8.79 1.56
N ARG A 38 -15.02 7.50 1.86
CA ARG A 38 -14.68 6.99 3.19
C ARG A 38 -13.18 7.13 3.44
N THR A 39 -12.82 7.62 4.62
CA THR A 39 -11.44 7.59 5.10
C THR A 39 -10.98 6.14 5.26
N THR A 40 -9.78 5.83 4.76
CA THR A 40 -9.07 4.56 5.00
C THR A 40 -7.85 4.85 5.85
N ASN A 41 -7.52 3.95 6.78
CA ASN A 41 -6.35 4.12 7.64
C ASN A 41 -5.11 3.40 7.11
N ASP A 42 -5.37 2.43 6.25
CA ASP A 42 -4.51 1.39 5.75
C ASP A 42 -4.79 1.15 4.26
N VAL A 43 -3.86 0.44 3.63
CA VAL A 43 -4.00 -0.11 2.29
C VAL A 43 -3.63 -1.58 2.31
N ASP A 44 -4.59 -2.41 1.93
CA ASP A 44 -4.44 -3.85 1.82
C ASP A 44 -4.09 -4.25 0.39
N ILE A 45 -3.00 -5.00 0.21
CA ILE A 45 -2.68 -5.65 -1.05
C ILE A 45 -2.63 -7.15 -0.89
N LEU A 46 -3.31 -7.85 -1.81
CA LEU A 46 -3.24 -9.29 -1.93
C LEU A 46 -2.21 -9.68 -2.99
N VAL A 47 -1.25 -10.52 -2.61
CA VAL A 47 -0.24 -11.06 -3.52
C VAL A 47 -0.37 -12.58 -3.61
N SER A 48 0.22 -13.17 -4.64
CA SER A 48 0.29 -14.63 -4.80
C SER A 48 1.05 -15.26 -3.63
N ALA A 49 0.62 -16.42 -3.14
CA ALA A 49 1.33 -17.18 -2.10
C ALA A 49 2.76 -17.61 -2.53
N LYS A 50 3.08 -17.52 -3.83
CA LYS A 50 4.43 -17.78 -4.36
C LYS A 50 5.37 -16.59 -4.22
N GLU A 51 4.85 -15.41 -3.90
CA GLU A 51 5.64 -14.19 -3.74
C GLU A 51 6.43 -14.21 -2.42
N ASN A 52 7.66 -13.71 -2.46
CA ASN A 52 8.44 -13.50 -1.24
C ASN A 52 8.06 -12.14 -0.63
N ILE A 53 7.30 -12.15 0.46
CA ILE A 53 6.83 -10.94 1.14
C ILE A 53 8.01 -10.05 1.57
N SER A 54 9.09 -10.62 2.12
CA SER A 54 10.25 -9.83 2.55
C SER A 54 10.89 -9.10 1.38
N THR A 55 11.02 -9.76 0.22
CA THR A 55 11.53 -9.12 -1.00
C THR A 55 10.60 -8.01 -1.49
N LEU A 56 9.27 -8.23 -1.46
CA LEU A 56 8.30 -7.20 -1.82
C LEU A 56 8.39 -5.98 -0.91
N ILE A 57 8.51 -6.20 0.41
CA ILE A 57 8.69 -5.12 1.39
C ILE A 57 9.96 -4.34 1.08
N SER A 58 11.08 -5.00 0.81
CA SER A 58 12.33 -4.30 0.46
C SER A 58 12.18 -3.46 -0.81
N VAL A 59 11.58 -4.03 -1.87
CA VAL A 59 11.33 -3.31 -3.13
C VAL A 59 10.48 -2.07 -2.93
N LEU A 60 9.43 -2.16 -2.09
CA LEU A 60 8.58 -1.02 -1.77
C LEU A 60 9.31 -0.01 -0.88
N ALA A 61 10.04 -0.45 0.14
CA ALA A 61 10.76 0.42 1.07
C ALA A 61 11.85 1.26 0.40
N ASP A 62 12.41 0.79 -0.72
CA ASP A 62 13.38 1.54 -1.53
C ASP A 62 12.75 2.68 -2.36
N GLN A 63 11.41 2.80 -2.37
CA GLN A 63 10.71 3.79 -3.18
C GLN A 63 10.42 5.08 -2.41
N PRO A 64 10.48 6.24 -3.08
CA PRO A 64 10.11 7.51 -2.46
C PRO A 64 8.70 7.48 -1.86
N GLY A 65 8.58 7.97 -0.63
CA GLY A 65 7.32 8.02 0.11
C GLY A 65 7.02 6.77 0.94
N PHE A 66 7.75 5.67 0.71
CA PHE A 66 7.68 4.51 1.60
C PHE A 66 8.60 4.67 2.81
N SER A 67 8.19 4.06 3.91
CA SER A 67 9.02 3.90 5.10
C SER A 67 8.72 2.58 5.78
N ASN A 68 9.73 1.94 6.35
CA ASN A 68 9.58 0.76 7.18
C ASN A 68 9.94 1.14 8.62
N ILE A 69 8.93 1.24 9.48
CA ILE A 69 9.10 1.69 10.87
C ILE A 69 8.54 0.62 11.79
N GLY A 70 9.39 0.06 12.67
CA GLY A 70 8.98 -0.96 13.63
C GLY A 70 8.47 -2.25 12.98
N GLY A 71 8.92 -2.56 11.76
CA GLY A 71 8.48 -3.74 10.99
C GLY A 71 7.18 -3.54 10.21
N GLY A 72 6.53 -2.38 10.30
CA GLY A 72 5.36 -2.02 9.51
C GLY A 72 5.73 -1.14 8.32
N LEU A 73 5.27 -1.52 7.12
CA LEU A 73 5.40 -0.70 5.93
C LEU A 73 4.36 0.43 5.95
N ARG A 74 4.79 1.65 5.64
CA ARG A 74 3.95 2.86 5.62
C ARG A 74 4.20 3.67 4.37
N PHE A 75 3.21 4.44 3.96
CA PHE A 75 3.34 5.36 2.83
C PHE A 75 2.86 6.78 3.16
N GLY A 76 3.62 7.77 2.71
CA GLY A 76 3.34 9.20 2.87
C GLY A 76 3.99 9.82 4.11
N GLY A 77 3.98 11.16 4.16
CA GLY A 77 4.39 11.95 5.32
C GLY A 77 3.19 12.45 6.13
N GLY A 78 3.40 12.80 7.41
CA GLY A 78 2.31 13.28 8.29
C GLY A 78 1.34 12.16 8.64
N GLU A 79 0.12 12.19 8.07
CA GLU A 79 -0.89 11.13 8.22
C GLU A 79 -0.59 9.92 7.30
N ALA A 80 0.51 9.23 7.58
CA ALA A 80 0.89 8.04 6.82
C ALA A 80 -0.19 6.94 6.90
N VAL A 81 -0.35 6.20 5.80
CA VAL A 81 -1.16 4.98 5.78
C VAL A 81 -0.28 3.75 6.03
N THR A 82 -0.80 2.76 6.75
CA THR A 82 -0.13 1.47 6.91
C THR A 82 -0.40 0.59 5.70
N ILE A 83 0.57 -0.23 5.31
CA ILE A 83 0.46 -1.12 4.16
C ILE A 83 0.49 -2.56 4.65
N ASP A 84 -0.59 -3.28 4.40
CA ASP A 84 -0.73 -4.68 4.78
C ASP A 84 -0.60 -5.56 3.52
N ILE A 85 0.37 -6.47 3.56
CA ILE A 85 0.64 -7.42 2.47
C ILE A 85 0.10 -8.78 2.86
N LEU A 86 -0.97 -9.18 2.18
CA LEU A 86 -1.72 -10.39 2.45
C LEU A 86 -1.44 -11.44 1.38
N THR A 87 -1.47 -12.71 1.77
CA THR A 87 -1.44 -13.85 0.85
C THR A 87 -2.71 -14.67 1.01
N LYS A 88 -3.17 -15.29 -0.08
CA LYS A 88 -4.27 -16.24 -0.03
C LYS A 88 -3.77 -17.54 0.62
N LEU A 89 -4.43 -17.99 1.69
CA LEU A 89 -4.22 -19.29 2.34
C LEU A 89 -4.61 -20.45 1.43
#